data_AF-A0A341EQB1-F1
#
_entry.id   AF-A0A341EQB1-F1
#
_cell.length_a   1.000
_cell.length_b   1.000
_cell.length_c   1.000
_cell.angle_alpha   90.00
_cell.angle_beta   90.00
_cell.angle_gamma   90.00
#
_symmetry.space_group_name_H-M   'P 1'
#
loop_
_entity.id
_entity.type
_entity.pdbx_description
1 polymer ?
#
loop_
_entity_poly.entity_id
_entity_poly.type
_entity_poly.pdbx_seq_one_letter_code
_entity_poly.pdbx_strand_id
1 'polypeptide(L)'
;MPEARRWTQSRLLRAVKAYVRDGFLPTEVLARAGRRETDDRLPAIVAAIKGSDPDITLQAICDRLEAMRERTPRGRTSWQPSSVRMLLQRAEKLGLLE
;
A
#
# COMPACT_ATOMS: atom_id res chain seq x y z
N MET A 1 -12.10 30.89 24.38
CA MET A 1 -11.39 29.62 24.65
C MET A 1 -9.93 29.83 24.32
N PRO A 2 -8.97 29.36 25.13
CA PRO A 2 -7.56 29.49 24.76
C PRO A 2 -7.31 28.71 23.47
N GLU A 3 -6.52 29.27 22.54
CA GLU A 3 -6.18 28.64 21.26
C GLU A 3 -5.83 27.17 21.50
N ALA A 4 -6.51 26.25 20.80
CA ALA A 4 -6.16 24.85 20.80
C ALA A 4 -4.65 24.75 20.50
N ARG A 5 -3.86 24.38 21.52
CA ARG A 5 -2.40 24.35 21.46
C ARG A 5 -1.98 23.65 20.18
N ARG A 6 -1.41 24.40 19.23
CA ARG A 6 -0.99 23.87 17.93
C ARG A 6 0.01 22.74 18.17
N TRP A 7 -0.37 21.51 17.83
CA TRP A 7 0.51 20.36 17.91
C TRP A 7 1.58 20.50 16.84
N THR A 8 2.83 20.76 17.25
CA THR A 8 3.98 20.72 16.37
C THR A 8 4.66 19.35 16.49
N GLN A 9 5.39 18.94 15.45
CA GLN A 9 6.14 17.68 15.46
C GLN A 9 7.09 17.59 16.67
N SER A 10 7.83 18.66 16.98
CA SER A 10 8.73 18.71 18.14
C SER A 10 8.00 18.59 19.48
N ARG A 11 6.75 19.07 19.56
CA ARG A 11 5.92 18.94 20.77
C ARG A 11 5.38 17.52 20.91
N LEU A 12 4.95 16.90 19.81
CA LEU A 12 4.55 15.49 19.78
C LEU A 12 5.71 14.58 20.20
N LEU A 13 6.91 14.76 19.63
CA LEU A 13 8.07 13.96 19.97
C LEU A 13 8.46 14.05 21.45
N ARG A 14 8.35 15.24 22.06
CA ARG A 14 8.59 15.41 23.51
C ARG A 14 7.56 14.66 24.36
N ALA A 15 6.29 14.73 23.99
CA ALA A 15 5.22 14.02 24.70
C ALA A 15 5.40 12.49 24.60
N VAL A 16 5.68 11.97 23.40
CA VAL A 16 5.90 10.54 23.18
C VAL A 16 7.11 10.04 23.98
N LYS A 17 8.22 10.78 24.00
CA LYS A 17 9.39 10.42 24.83
C LYS A 17 9.07 10.36 26.32
N ALA A 18 8.27 11.29 26.83
CA ALA A 18 7.84 11.26 28.23
C ALA A 18 6.97 10.03 28.51
N TYR A 19 6.05 9.69 27.60
CA TYR A 19 5.16 8.54 27.76
C TYR A 19 5.91 7.21 27.70
N VAL A 20 6.92 7.08 26.84
CA VAL A 20 7.80 5.90 26.81
C VAL A 20 8.61 5.78 28.10
N ARG A 21 9.20 6.89 28.58
CA ARG A 21 9.94 6.92 29.86
C ARG A 21 9.07 6.49 31.04
N ASP A 22 7.83 6.97 31.06
CA ASP A 22 6.90 6.72 32.15
C ASP A 22 6.15 5.37 32.00
N GLY A 23 6.49 4.56 30.99
CA GLY A 23 5.94 3.21 30.77
C GLY A 23 4.55 3.18 30.14
N PHE A 24 4.02 4.33 29.70
CA PHE A 24 2.71 4.43 29.04
C PHE A 24 2.75 4.04 27.55
N LEU A 25 3.94 3.97 26.94
CA LEU A 25 4.13 3.55 25.55
C LEU A 25 5.33 2.61 25.37
N PRO A 26 5.24 1.67 24.40
CA PRO A 26 6.36 0.83 23.99
C PRO A 26 7.54 1.67 23.44
N THR A 27 8.79 1.25 23.65
CA THR A 27 9.98 1.95 23.09
C THR A 27 9.99 1.93 21.55
N GLU A 28 9.35 0.92 20.96
CA GLU A 28 9.24 0.70 19.52
C GLU A 28 8.60 1.88 18.78
N VAL A 29 7.77 2.69 19.45
CA VAL A 29 7.15 3.89 18.85
C VAL A 29 8.16 5.00 18.51
N LEU A 30 9.34 4.98 19.14
CA LEU A 30 10.44 5.90 18.84
C LEU A 30 11.38 5.35 17.75
N ALA A 31 11.22 4.07 17.38
CA ALA A 31 11.99 3.49 16.30
C ALA A 31 11.60 4.14 14.97
N ARG A 32 12.49 4.02 13.98
CA ARG A 32 12.17 4.40 12.61
C ARG A 32 10.93 3.60 12.18
N ALA A 33 9.89 4.31 11.73
CA ALA A 33 8.72 3.66 11.16
C ALA A 33 9.16 2.71 10.04
N GLY A 34 8.63 1.48 10.07
CA GLY A 34 8.85 0.51 9.01
C GLY A 34 8.47 1.11 7.66
N ARG A 35 9.05 0.57 6.59
CA ARG A 35 8.59 0.91 5.24
C ARG A 35 7.11 0.56 5.19
N ARG A 36 6.27 1.53 4.84
CA ARG A 36 4.83 1.28 4.63
C ARG A 36 4.73 0.09 3.70
N GLU A 37 4.00 -0.95 4.10
CA GLU A 37 3.74 -2.10 3.24
C GLU A 37 3.31 -1.55 1.89
N THR A 38 4.12 -1.88 0.88
CA THR A 38 3.88 -1.42 -0.47
C THR A 38 2.51 -2.00 -0.81
N ASP A 39 1.54 -1.19 -1.27
CA ASP A 39 0.17 -1.68 -1.50
C ASP A 39 0.20 -2.92 -2.41
N ASP A 40 0.05 -4.11 -1.79
CA ASP A 40 0.20 -5.43 -2.40
C ASP A 40 -1.15 -5.99 -2.86
N ARG A 41 -2.23 -5.25 -2.61
CA ARG A 41 -3.59 -5.58 -3.04
C ARG A 41 -3.68 -5.73 -4.56
N LEU A 42 -3.10 -4.78 -5.31
CA LEU A 42 -3.15 -4.80 -6.77
C LEU A 42 -2.33 -5.95 -7.38
N PRO A 43 -1.08 -6.22 -6.95
CA PRO A 43 -0.38 -7.45 -7.30
C PRO A 43 -1.19 -8.72 -7.01
N ALA A 44 -1.85 -8.82 -5.85
CA ALA A 44 -2.66 -9.98 -5.49
C ALA A 44 -3.90 -10.18 -6.38
N ILE A 45 -4.61 -9.10 -6.74
CA ILE A 45 -5.76 -9.17 -7.65
C ILE A 45 -5.30 -9.64 -9.05
N VAL A 46 -4.23 -9.04 -9.56
CA VAL A 46 -3.70 -9.39 -10.89
C VAL A 46 -3.18 -10.84 -10.91
N ALA A 47 -2.56 -11.29 -9.80
CA ALA A 47 -2.18 -12.69 -9.61
C ALA A 47 -3.37 -13.64 -9.65
N ALA A 48 -4.43 -13.33 -8.91
CA ALA A 48 -5.64 -14.14 -8.90
C ALA A 48 -6.30 -14.22 -10.29
N ILE A 49 -6.33 -13.12 -11.04
CA ILE A 49 -6.85 -13.10 -12.41
C ILE A 49 -6.01 -14.01 -13.33
N LYS A 50 -4.67 -13.87 -13.31
CA LYS A 50 -3.76 -14.67 -14.14
C LYS A 50 -3.74 -16.14 -13.74
N GLY A 51 -3.84 -16.45 -12.45
CA GLY A 51 -3.94 -17.83 -11.96
C GLY A 51 -5.25 -18.51 -12.31
N SER A 52 -6.34 -17.75 -12.46
CA SER A 52 -7.64 -18.28 -12.90
C SER A 52 -7.71 -18.55 -14.41
N ASP A 53 -6.92 -17.82 -15.20
CA ASP A 53 -6.82 -17.95 -16.65
C ASP A 53 -5.37 -17.65 -17.10
N PRO A 54 -4.51 -18.68 -17.21
CA PRO A 54 -3.11 -18.52 -17.57
C PRO A 54 -2.87 -17.94 -18.96
N ASP A 55 -3.83 -18.02 -19.87
CA ASP A 55 -3.69 -17.52 -21.25
C ASP A 55 -4.26 -16.10 -21.42
N ILE A 56 -4.81 -15.53 -20.34
CA ILE A 56 -5.38 -14.18 -20.38
C ILE A 56 -4.35 -13.15 -20.85
N THR A 57 -4.79 -12.31 -21.79
CA THR A 57 -3.97 -11.23 -22.33
C THR A 57 -3.86 -10.07 -21.34
N LEU A 58 -2.79 -9.28 -21.44
CA LEU A 58 -2.63 -8.08 -20.62
C LEU A 58 -3.78 -7.08 -20.79
N GLN A 59 -4.34 -6.98 -22.00
CA GLN A 59 -5.48 -6.11 -22.27
C GLN A 59 -6.74 -6.61 -21.57
N ALA A 60 -7.02 -7.91 -21.61
CA ALA A 60 -8.16 -8.49 -20.91
C ALA A 60 -8.06 -8.33 -19.37
N ILE A 61 -6.84 -8.35 -18.82
CA ILE A 61 -6.64 -8.01 -17.40
C ILE A 61 -6.97 -6.53 -17.13
N CYS A 62 -6.56 -5.59 -18.00
CA CYS A 62 -6.94 -4.18 -17.87
C CYS A 62 -8.47 -4.04 -17.82
N ASP A 63 -9.16 -4.63 -18.79
CA ASP A 63 -10.61 -4.52 -18.91
C ASP A 63 -11.31 -5.10 -17.66
N ARG A 64 -10.78 -6.21 -17.10
CA ARG A 64 -11.29 -6.82 -15.88
C ARG A 64 -11.07 -5.94 -14.65
N LEU A 65 -9.90 -5.31 -14.51
CA LEU A 65 -9.63 -4.35 -13.43
C LEU A 65 -10.59 -3.15 -13.51
N GLU A 66 -10.85 -2.64 -14.70
CA GLU A 66 -11.81 -1.55 -14.93
C GLU A 66 -13.24 -1.97 -14.60
N ALA A 67 -13.66 -3.17 -15.01
CA ALA A 67 -14.97 -3.74 -14.68
C ALA A 67 -15.16 -3.92 -13.17
N MET A 68 -14.08 -4.30 -12.45
CA MET A 68 -14.04 -4.37 -10.99
C MET A 68 -13.98 -2.99 -10.30
N ARG A 69 -13.92 -1.90 -11.08
CA ARG A 69 -13.75 -0.51 -10.60
C ARG A 69 -12.45 -0.30 -9.83
N GLU A 70 -11.43 -1.12 -10.10
CA GLU A 70 -10.10 -0.97 -9.52
C GLU A 70 -9.41 0.27 -10.08
N ARG A 71 -8.93 1.12 -9.17
CA ARG A 71 -8.18 2.33 -9.56
C ARG A 71 -6.72 1.99 -9.71
N THR A 72 -6.07 2.61 -10.70
CA THR A 72 -4.61 2.55 -10.80
C THR A 72 -3.98 3.14 -9.53
N PRO A 73 -2.72 2.80 -9.19
CA PRO A 73 -2.03 3.38 -8.03
C PRO A 73 -1.96 4.92 -8.03
N ARG A 74 -2.13 5.55 -9.20
CA ARG A 74 -2.18 7.01 -9.39
C ARG A 74 -3.60 7.58 -9.43
N GLY A 75 -4.63 6.77 -9.18
CA GLY A 75 -6.03 7.17 -9.08
C GLY A 75 -6.81 7.23 -10.41
N ARG A 76 -6.18 6.91 -11.55
CA ARG A 76 -6.87 6.87 -12.85
C ARG A 76 -7.81 5.68 -12.96
N THR A 77 -8.87 5.83 -13.75
CA THR A 77 -9.82 4.77 -14.10
C THR A 77 -9.28 3.83 -15.18
N SER A 78 -8.55 4.37 -16.16
CA SER A 78 -8.04 3.55 -17.26
C SER A 78 -6.74 2.85 -16.90
N TRP A 79 -6.69 1.56 -17.23
CA TRP A 79 -5.52 0.73 -17.08
C TRP A 79 -4.71 0.68 -18.37
N GLN A 80 -3.41 0.43 -18.23
CA GLN A 80 -2.49 0.30 -19.35
C GLN A 80 -1.83 -1.08 -19.26
N PRO A 81 -1.65 -1.81 -20.39
CA PRO A 81 -1.02 -3.13 -20.37
C PRO A 81 0.37 -3.15 -19.71
N SER A 82 1.13 -2.06 -19.84
CA SER A 82 2.44 -1.90 -19.18
C SER A 82 2.34 -1.87 -17.65
N SER A 83 1.29 -1.28 -17.10
CA SER A 83 1.04 -1.23 -15.65
C SER A 83 0.69 -2.62 -15.13
N VAL A 84 -0.14 -3.37 -15.86
CA VAL A 84 -0.48 -4.76 -15.53
C VAL A 84 0.78 -5.65 -15.57
N ARG A 85 1.63 -5.51 -16.59
CA ARG A 85 2.89 -6.24 -16.67
C ARG A 85 3.79 -5.97 -15.45
N MET A 86 3.90 -4.72 -15.02
CA MET A 86 4.66 -4.36 -13.82
C MET A 86 4.06 -4.98 -12.55
N LEU A 87 2.73 -5.07 -12.45
CA LEU A 87 2.06 -5.73 -11.33
C LEU A 87 2.27 -7.25 -11.32
N LEU A 88 2.26 -7.90 -12.50
CA LEU A 88 2.58 -9.34 -12.62
C LEU A 88 4.01 -9.62 -12.16
N GLN A 89 5.00 -8.87 -12.65
CA GLN A 89 6.39 -8.99 -12.20
C GLN A 89 6.55 -8.75 -10.70
N ARG A 90 5.72 -7.88 -10.12
CA ARG A 90 5.72 -7.65 -8.68
C ARG A 90 5.04 -8.80 -7.94
N ALA A 91 3.97 -9.38 -8.47
CA ALA A 91 3.33 -10.55 -7.91
C ALA A 91 4.26 -11.77 -7.88
N GLU A 92 5.06 -11.99 -8.94
CA GLU A 92 6.12 -13.01 -8.99
C GLU A 92 7.14 -12.79 -7.85
N LYS A 93 7.62 -11.55 -7.66
CA LYS A 93 8.55 -11.20 -6.57
C LYS A 93 7.97 -11.39 -5.18
N LEU A 94 6.65 -11.35 -5.06
CA LEU A 94 5.93 -11.59 -3.80
C LEU A 94 5.57 -13.08 -3.61
N GLY A 95 5.89 -13.96 -4.58
CA GLY A 95 5.54 -15.37 -4.54
C GLY A 95 4.04 -15.65 -4.72
N LEU A 96 3.29 -14.71 -5.30
CA LEU A 96 1.85 -14.82 -5.55
C LEU A 96 1.51 -15.49 -6.89
N LEU A 97 2.52 -15.63 -7.75
CA LEU A 97 2.47 -16.21 -9.09
C LEU A 97 3.79 -16.96 -9.30
N GLU A 98 3.71 -18.10 -9.98
CA GLU A 98 4.87 -18.87 -10.47
C GLU A 98 5.28 -18.44 -11.89
#